data_AF-A0A553ZVL0-F1
#
_entry.id   AF-A0A553ZVL0-F1
#
_cell.length_a   1.000
_cell.length_b   1.000
_cell.length_c   1.000
_cell.angle_alpha   90.00
_cell.angle_beta   90.00
_cell.angle_gamma   90.00
#
_symmetry.space_group_name_H-M   'P 1'
#
loop_
_entity.id
_entity.type
_entity.pdbx_description
1 polymer ?
#
loop_
_entity_poly.entity_id
_entity_poly.type
_entity_poly.pdbx_seq_one_letter_code
_entity_poly.pdbx_strand_id
1 'polypeptide(L)'
;MDMRGPMGGLQKIAEWITRLAYINLLWLGFTIAGLVIFTIFPATFAMFAVIRKWILGETDLPVFKTFLSYFKKDFISGNLIGLLITVIGLILYVDLQFLITFAGEGIVAYFYYPVLFVTLVVALGTLFIFPVYVHYDLKRLQVIKTAFFLMAVNPILSILMVVALGTSAYAMLSFPATVVFFGASIPAYLIMRISYGIIQLAVAKQQARDEKAKAAPHASGM
;
A
#
# COMPACT_ATOMS: atom_id res chain seq x y z
N MET A 1 -27.63 -16.73 -13.93
CA MET A 1 -27.63 -17.23 -15.31
C MET A 1 -26.20 -17.52 -15.70
N ASP A 2 -25.87 -18.80 -15.90
CA ASP A 2 -24.52 -19.26 -16.24
C ASP A 2 -24.08 -18.73 -17.61
N MET A 3 -23.33 -17.63 -17.63
CA MET A 3 -22.65 -17.15 -18.82
C MET A 3 -21.22 -17.71 -18.89
N ARG A 4 -21.10 -19.00 -19.18
CA ARG A 4 -19.83 -19.63 -19.59
C ARG A 4 -19.62 -19.47 -21.11
N GLY A 5 -19.60 -18.22 -21.58
CA GLY A 5 -19.28 -17.85 -22.95
C GLY A 5 -18.47 -16.55 -23.00
N PRO A 6 -17.88 -16.16 -24.15
CA PRO A 6 -17.08 -14.94 -24.30
C PRO A 6 -17.81 -13.66 -23.83
N MET A 7 -19.14 -13.65 -23.93
CA MET A 7 -20.01 -12.57 -23.43
C MET A 7 -19.94 -12.39 -21.91
N GLY A 8 -19.79 -13.47 -21.14
CA GLY A 8 -19.62 -13.40 -19.68
C GLY A 8 -18.24 -12.88 -19.27
N GLY A 9 -17.22 -13.12 -20.10
CA GLY A 9 -15.88 -12.55 -19.91
C GLY A 9 -15.87 -11.03 -20.09
N LEU A 10 -16.49 -10.53 -21.16
CA LEU A 10 -16.62 -9.09 -21.44
C LEU A 10 -17.35 -8.34 -20.32
N GLN A 11 -18.45 -8.91 -19.82
CA GLN A 11 -19.20 -8.31 -18.70
C GLN A 11 -18.35 -8.20 -17.44
N LYS A 12 -17.59 -9.25 -17.09
CA LYS A 12 -16.68 -9.21 -15.94
C LYS A 12 -15.61 -8.14 -16.10
N ILE A 13 -15.04 -8.00 -17.30
CA ILE A 13 -14.03 -6.97 -17.56
C ILE A 13 -14.65 -5.57 -17.39
N ALA A 14 -15.81 -5.33 -18.00
CA ALA A 14 -16.52 -4.05 -17.88
C ALA A 14 -16.88 -3.71 -16.42
N GLU A 15 -17.29 -4.72 -15.65
CA GLU A 15 -17.56 -4.58 -14.22
C GLU A 15 -16.30 -4.19 -13.43
N TRP A 16 -15.17 -4.85 -13.67
CA TRP A 16 -13.90 -4.51 -13.03
C TRP A 16 -13.40 -3.12 -13.41
N ILE A 17 -13.53 -2.73 -14.67
CA ILE A 17 -13.21 -1.38 -15.14
C ILE A 17 -14.06 -0.36 -14.37
N THR A 18 -15.37 -0.59 -14.26
CA THR A 18 -16.29 0.30 -13.56
C THR A 18 -15.96 0.40 -12.07
N ARG A 19 -15.64 -0.72 -11.41
CA ARG A 19 -15.25 -0.74 -9.98
C ARG A 19 -13.97 0.04 -9.74
N LEU A 20 -12.93 -0.18 -10.54
CA LEU A 20 -11.66 0.52 -10.43
C LEU A 20 -11.79 2.02 -10.74
N ALA A 21 -12.63 2.38 -11.70
CA ALA A 21 -12.94 3.78 -11.97
C ALA A 21 -13.67 4.43 -10.79
N TYR A 22 -14.72 3.78 -10.30
CA TYR A 22 -15.55 4.29 -9.22
C TYR A 22 -14.75 4.53 -7.92
N ILE A 23 -13.92 3.57 -7.51
CA ILE A 23 -13.11 3.75 -6.29
C ILE A 23 -12.03 4.81 -6.45
N ASN A 24 -11.49 5.02 -7.65
CA ASN A 24 -10.55 6.10 -7.91
C ASN A 24 -11.22 7.47 -7.79
N LEU A 25 -12.45 7.61 -8.29
CA LEU A 25 -13.24 8.84 -8.15
C LEU A 25 -13.58 9.11 -6.67
N LEU A 26 -13.88 8.08 -5.89
CA LEU A 26 -14.04 8.24 -4.43
C LEU A 26 -12.74 8.69 -3.77
N TRP A 27 -11.61 8.07 -4.10
CA TRP A 27 -10.31 8.46 -3.57
C TRP A 27 -9.95 9.91 -3.91
N LEU A 28 -10.16 10.33 -5.16
CA LEU A 28 -9.98 11.73 -5.58
C LEU A 28 -10.90 12.67 -4.81
N GLY A 29 -12.20 12.36 -4.76
CA GLY A 29 -13.20 13.19 -4.08
C GLY A 29 -12.89 13.39 -2.60
N PHE A 30 -12.56 12.33 -1.86
CA PHE A 30 -12.23 12.41 -0.43
C PHE A 30 -10.86 13.06 -0.18
N THR A 31 -9.88 12.84 -1.07
CA THR A 31 -8.59 13.50 -0.99
C THR A 31 -8.74 15.01 -1.17
N ILE A 32 -9.49 15.46 -2.18
CA ILE A 32 -9.69 16.89 -2.45
C ILE A 32 -10.56 17.54 -1.37
N ALA A 33 -11.69 16.92 -1.00
CA ALA A 33 -12.63 17.50 -0.05
C ALA A 33 -12.06 17.69 1.36
N GLY A 34 -11.06 16.90 1.75
CA GLY A 34 -10.50 16.91 3.10
C GLY A 34 -9.16 17.61 3.24
N LEU A 35 -8.81 18.55 2.36
CA LEU A 35 -7.52 19.24 2.35
C LEU A 35 -6.34 18.28 2.14
N VAL A 36 -6.33 17.55 1.02
CA VAL A 36 -5.25 16.72 0.42
C VAL A 36 -4.21 16.15 1.40
N ILE A 37 -3.38 17.02 1.99
CA ILE A 37 -2.42 16.73 3.06
C ILE A 37 -3.03 15.87 4.19
N PHE A 38 -4.25 16.17 4.64
CA PHE A 38 -4.87 15.47 5.78
C PHE A 38 -5.73 14.26 5.39
N THR A 39 -5.93 13.99 4.10
CA THR A 39 -6.88 12.95 3.68
C THR A 39 -6.37 11.99 2.63
N ILE A 40 -5.27 12.28 1.97
CA ILE A 40 -4.67 11.38 0.98
C ILE A 40 -4.36 10.01 1.58
N PHE A 41 -3.83 9.95 2.81
CA PHE A 41 -3.49 8.68 3.46
C PHE A 41 -4.74 7.89 3.90
N PRO A 42 -5.68 8.47 4.67
CA PRO A 42 -6.95 7.80 4.98
C PRO A 42 -7.73 7.34 3.73
N ALA A 43 -7.77 8.16 2.67
CA ALA A 43 -8.41 7.78 1.41
C ALA A 43 -7.69 6.59 0.75
N THR A 44 -6.36 6.57 0.77
CA THR A 44 -5.56 5.45 0.25
C THR A 44 -5.80 4.17 1.05
N PHE A 45 -5.80 4.23 2.38
CA PHE A 45 -6.13 3.06 3.22
C PHE A 45 -7.55 2.56 2.97
N ALA A 46 -8.54 3.44 2.84
CA ALA A 46 -9.91 3.07 2.51
C ALA A 46 -10.00 2.39 1.12
N MET A 47 -9.25 2.89 0.13
CA MET A 47 -9.16 2.27 -1.18
C MET A 47 -8.58 0.85 -1.10
N PHE A 48 -7.45 0.69 -0.43
CA PHE A 48 -6.81 -0.62 -0.23
C PHE A 48 -7.72 -1.59 0.53
N ALA A 49 -8.50 -1.11 1.51
CA ALA A 49 -9.44 -1.93 2.27
C ALA A 49 -10.60 -2.47 1.41
N VAL A 50 -11.15 -1.66 0.51
CA VAL A 50 -12.18 -2.10 -0.43
C VAL A 50 -11.59 -3.07 -1.48
N ILE A 51 -10.42 -2.75 -2.03
CA ILE A 51 -9.71 -3.63 -2.98
C ILE A 51 -9.41 -5.00 -2.35
N ARG A 52 -9.01 -5.02 -1.06
CA ARG A 52 -8.82 -6.26 -0.29
C ARG A 52 -10.07 -7.12 -0.32
N LYS A 53 -11.23 -6.54 -0.02
CA LYS A 53 -12.52 -7.25 0.00
C LYS A 53 -12.85 -7.82 -1.38
N TRP A 54 -12.62 -7.07 -2.45
CA TRP A 54 -12.81 -7.59 -3.81
C TRP A 54 -11.88 -8.77 -4.13
N ILE A 55 -10.62 -8.72 -3.70
CA ILE A 55 -9.67 -9.84 -3.88
C ILE A 55 -10.09 -11.07 -3.06
N LEU A 56 -10.73 -10.86 -1.90
CA LEU A 56 -11.33 -11.92 -1.07
C LEU A 56 -12.63 -12.50 -1.66
N GLY A 57 -13.14 -11.96 -2.76
CA GLY A 57 -14.39 -12.38 -3.39
C GLY A 57 -15.64 -11.69 -2.85
N GLU A 58 -15.52 -10.75 -1.90
CA GLU A 58 -16.62 -9.90 -1.44
C GLU A 58 -16.87 -8.77 -2.45
N THR A 59 -17.43 -9.11 -3.61
CA THR A 59 -17.60 -8.14 -4.69
C THR A 59 -18.89 -7.33 -4.63
N ASP A 60 -19.93 -7.90 -4.00
CA ASP A 60 -21.29 -7.34 -3.97
C ASP A 60 -21.52 -6.45 -2.72
N LEU A 61 -20.52 -5.64 -2.40
CA LEU A 61 -20.55 -4.74 -1.24
C LEU A 61 -20.95 -3.32 -1.64
N PRO A 62 -21.57 -2.55 -0.72
CA PRO A 62 -21.86 -1.14 -0.97
C PRO A 62 -20.56 -0.33 -0.91
N VAL A 63 -19.92 -0.12 -2.08
CA VAL A 63 -18.56 0.44 -2.21
C VAL A 63 -18.43 1.79 -1.50
N PHE A 64 -19.37 2.73 -1.71
CA PHE A 64 -19.33 4.03 -1.04
C PHE A 64 -19.40 3.94 0.48
N LYS A 65 -20.37 3.19 1.02
CA LYS A 65 -20.54 3.03 2.48
C LYS A 65 -19.32 2.36 3.10
N THR A 66 -18.75 1.38 2.39
CA THR A 66 -17.58 0.65 2.84
C THR A 66 -16.35 1.55 2.86
N PHE A 67 -16.10 2.28 1.76
CA PHE A 67 -15.03 3.27 1.66
C PHE A 67 -15.15 4.33 2.77
N LEU A 68 -16.32 4.93 2.94
CA LEU A 68 -16.57 5.95 3.96
C LEU A 68 -16.34 5.42 5.38
N SER A 69 -16.75 4.16 5.64
CA SER A 69 -16.54 3.51 6.93
C SER A 69 -15.05 3.38 7.25
N TYR A 70 -14.25 2.83 6.33
CA TYR A 70 -12.79 2.72 6.51
C TYR A 70 -12.12 4.09 6.58
N PHE A 71 -12.52 5.04 5.74
CA PHE A 71 -11.98 6.39 5.75
C PHE A 71 -12.13 7.06 7.11
N LYS A 72 -13.31 6.95 7.74
CA LYS A 72 -13.56 7.51 9.08
C LYS A 72 -12.82 6.73 10.17
N LYS A 73 -12.86 5.39 10.11
CA LYS A 73 -12.19 4.52 11.08
C LYS A 73 -10.69 4.78 11.13
N ASP A 74 -10.07 4.88 9.97
CA ASP A 74 -8.63 4.95 9.81
C ASP A 74 -8.10 6.38 9.68
N PHE A 75 -8.94 7.41 9.87
CA PHE A 75 -8.55 8.81 9.69
C PHE A 75 -7.31 9.20 10.50
N ILE A 76 -7.31 8.92 11.80
CA ILE A 76 -6.22 9.31 12.70
C ILE A 76 -4.99 8.41 12.49
N SER A 77 -5.20 7.08 12.52
CA SER A 77 -4.11 6.11 12.37
C SER A 77 -3.42 6.23 11.01
N GLY A 78 -4.22 6.40 9.94
CA GLY A 78 -3.74 6.58 8.58
C GLY A 78 -2.95 7.86 8.41
N ASN A 79 -3.42 8.98 8.96
CA ASN A 79 -2.66 10.24 8.94
C ASN A 79 -1.37 10.16 9.73
N LEU A 80 -1.34 9.47 10.88
CA LEU A 80 -0.10 9.36 11.65
C LEU A 80 0.95 8.50 10.93
N ILE A 81 0.53 7.39 10.32
CA ILE A 81 1.42 6.56 9.50
C ILE A 81 1.90 7.33 8.28
N GLY A 82 0.98 8.02 7.61
CA GLY A 82 1.27 8.86 6.45
C GLY A 82 2.26 9.97 6.77
N LEU A 83 2.02 10.73 7.85
CA LEU A 83 2.92 11.79 8.31
C LEU A 83 4.32 11.26 8.58
N LEU A 84 4.43 10.10 9.25
CA LEU A 84 5.73 9.48 9.51
C LEU A 84 6.47 9.14 8.20
N ILE A 85 5.78 8.52 7.24
CA ILE A 85 6.34 8.20 5.92
C ILE A 85 6.76 9.47 5.18
N THR A 86 5.92 10.50 5.19
CA THR A 86 6.19 11.79 4.55
C THR A 86 7.40 12.48 5.16
N VAL A 87 7.51 12.54 6.49
CA VAL A 87 8.65 13.17 7.17
C VAL A 87 9.95 12.43 6.86
N ILE A 88 9.96 11.10 6.95
CA ILE A 88 11.14 10.29 6.62
C ILE A 88 11.51 10.48 5.15
N GLY A 89 10.53 10.43 4.25
CA GLY A 89 10.75 10.64 2.82
C GLY A 89 11.28 12.04 2.49
N LEU A 90 10.80 13.08 3.19
CA LEU A 90 11.27 14.45 3.03
C LEU A 90 12.73 14.60 3.47
N ILE A 91 13.09 14.04 4.63
CA ILE A 91 14.48 14.04 5.12
C ILE A 91 15.39 13.37 4.10
N LEU A 92 15.05 12.16 3.64
CA LEU A 92 15.85 11.43 2.67
C LEU A 92 15.94 12.14 1.31
N TYR A 93 14.87 12.81 0.88
CA TYR A 93 14.88 13.62 -0.33
C TYR A 93 15.87 14.79 -0.20
N VAL A 94 15.82 15.52 0.91
CA VAL A 94 16.74 16.64 1.19
C VAL A 94 18.18 16.14 1.28
N ASP A 95 18.43 15.03 1.99
CA ASP A 95 19.76 14.43 2.11
C ASP A 95 20.32 14.02 0.73
N LEU A 96 19.51 13.39 -0.12
CA LEU A 96 19.91 13.02 -1.47
C LEU A 96 20.19 14.25 -2.34
N GLN A 97 19.35 15.29 -2.28
CA GLN A 97 19.59 16.53 -3.03
C GLN A 97 20.88 17.22 -2.60
N PHE A 98 21.15 17.25 -1.29
CA PHE A 98 22.42 17.73 -0.75
C PHE A 98 23.60 16.92 -1.31
N LEU A 99 23.54 15.59 -1.22
CA LEU A 99 24.61 14.71 -1.67
C LEU A 99 24.86 14.79 -3.18
N ILE A 100 23.82 14.98 -3.99
CA ILE A 100 23.96 15.18 -5.45
C ILE A 100 24.63 16.52 -5.75
N THR A 101 24.24 17.58 -5.04
CA THR A 101 24.79 18.93 -5.26
C THR A 101 26.27 18.99 -4.89
N PHE A 102 26.69 18.29 -3.83
CA PHE A 102 28.07 18.25 -3.35
C PHE A 102 28.81 16.95 -3.72
N ALA A 103 28.33 16.20 -4.72
CA ALA A 103 28.84 14.87 -5.06
C ALA A 103 30.32 14.86 -5.49
N GLY A 104 30.87 16.01 -5.90
CA GLY A 104 32.28 16.16 -6.29
C GLY A 104 33.23 16.50 -5.13
N GLU A 105 32.72 16.73 -3.92
CA GLU A 105 33.51 17.25 -2.80
C GLU A 105 33.92 16.16 -1.80
N GLY A 106 35.16 15.68 -1.92
CA GLY A 106 35.85 14.95 -0.86
C GLY A 106 35.05 13.82 -0.19
N ILE A 107 34.94 13.87 1.14
CA ILE A 107 34.31 12.80 1.93
C ILE A 107 32.79 12.66 1.69
N VAL A 108 32.13 13.70 1.18
CA VAL A 108 30.67 13.75 0.96
C VAL A 108 30.24 12.73 -0.09
N ALA A 109 31.06 12.51 -1.13
CA ALA A 109 30.80 11.54 -2.19
C ALA A 109 30.58 10.11 -1.67
N TYR A 110 31.25 9.73 -0.57
CA TYR A 110 31.12 8.39 0.01
C TYR A 110 29.77 8.14 0.69
N PHE A 111 29.03 9.19 1.06
CA PHE A 111 27.72 9.07 1.69
C PHE A 111 26.57 8.87 0.68
N TYR A 112 26.81 9.12 -0.62
CA TYR A 112 25.78 8.98 -1.66
C TYR A 112 25.19 7.57 -1.72
N TYR A 113 26.02 6.54 -1.88
CA TYR A 113 25.53 5.17 -2.04
C TYR A 113 24.81 4.62 -0.79
N PRO A 114 25.29 4.82 0.45
CA PRO A 114 24.54 4.45 1.65
C PRO A 114 23.18 5.13 1.78
N VAL A 115 23.09 6.44 1.55
CA VAL A 115 21.82 7.18 1.64
C VAL A 115 20.86 6.77 0.52
N LEU A 116 21.37 6.54 -0.69
CA LEU A 116 20.59 5.98 -1.79
C LEU A 116 20.03 4.60 -1.42
N PHE A 117 20.84 3.73 -0.83
CA PHE A 117 20.41 2.41 -0.37
C PHE A 117 19.31 2.52 0.70
N VAL A 118 19.48 3.37 1.71
CA VAL A 118 18.44 3.61 2.73
C VAL A 118 17.17 4.15 2.10
N THR A 119 17.27 5.06 1.13
CA THR A 119 16.12 5.60 0.41
C THR A 119 15.37 4.52 -0.34
N LEU A 120 16.06 3.63 -1.05
CA LEU A 120 15.45 2.49 -1.73
C LEU A 120 14.76 1.56 -0.74
N VAL A 121 15.41 1.25 0.39
CA VAL A 121 14.82 0.40 1.44
C VAL A 121 13.54 1.02 2.00
N VAL A 122 13.53 2.32 2.29
CA VAL A 122 12.33 3.02 2.78
C VAL A 122 11.23 3.09 1.72
N ALA A 123 11.59 3.37 0.47
CA ALA A 123 10.64 3.43 -0.64
C ALA A 123 9.95 2.08 -0.87
N LEU A 124 10.74 1.00 -0.93
CA LEU A 124 10.23 -0.36 -1.08
C LEU A 124 9.41 -0.80 0.14
N GLY A 125 9.88 -0.52 1.35
CA GLY A 125 9.17 -0.83 2.59
C GLY A 125 7.79 -0.17 2.66
N THR A 126 7.68 1.06 2.16
CA THR A 126 6.42 1.81 2.11
C THR A 126 5.36 1.14 1.25
N LEU A 127 5.74 0.48 0.14
CA LEU A 127 4.79 -0.26 -0.71
C LEU A 127 4.08 -1.38 0.05
N PHE A 128 4.72 -1.97 1.06
CA PHE A 128 4.13 -3.02 1.90
C PHE A 128 3.30 -2.46 3.05
N ILE A 129 3.44 -1.18 3.43
CA ILE A 129 2.68 -0.60 4.55
C ILE A 129 1.19 -0.63 4.29
N PHE A 130 0.75 -0.21 3.10
CA PHE A 130 -0.67 -0.16 2.74
C PHE A 130 -1.36 -1.53 2.79
N PRO A 131 -0.89 -2.56 2.06
CA PRO A 131 -1.55 -3.86 2.05
C PRO A 131 -1.46 -4.56 3.42
N VAL A 132 -0.38 -4.34 4.19
CA VAL A 132 -0.28 -4.81 5.58
C VAL A 132 -1.35 -4.11 6.42
N TYR A 133 -1.37 -2.78 6.48
CA TYR A 133 -2.30 -2.03 7.34
C TYR A 133 -3.76 -2.48 7.19
N VAL A 134 -4.25 -2.63 5.96
CA VAL A 134 -5.66 -2.97 5.71
C VAL A 134 -6.00 -4.46 5.93
N HIS A 135 -4.98 -5.30 6.02
CA HIS A 135 -5.15 -6.72 6.27
C HIS A 135 -5.14 -7.06 7.76
N TYR A 136 -4.51 -6.20 8.55
CA TYR A 136 -4.12 -6.45 9.93
C TYR A 136 -4.80 -5.47 10.90
N ASP A 137 -5.43 -5.97 11.96
CA ASP A 137 -5.79 -5.14 13.13
C ASP A 137 -4.58 -5.00 14.08
N LEU A 138 -3.46 -4.55 13.52
CA LEU A 138 -2.19 -4.45 14.24
C LEU A 138 -1.96 -3.03 14.75
N LYS A 139 -1.16 -2.92 15.82
CA LYS A 139 -0.68 -1.63 16.31
C LYS A 139 0.17 -0.95 15.22
N ARG A 140 0.12 0.38 15.15
CA ARG A 140 0.77 1.20 14.10
C ARG A 140 2.26 0.86 13.90
N LEU A 141 3.03 0.70 14.98
CA LEU A 141 4.44 0.31 14.91
C LEU A 141 4.65 -1.12 14.40
N GLN A 142 3.73 -2.02 14.72
CA GLN A 142 3.79 -3.40 14.26
C GLN A 142 3.50 -3.50 12.77
N VAL A 143 2.59 -2.67 12.24
CA VAL A 143 2.37 -2.53 10.79
C VAL A 143 3.68 -2.18 10.09
N ILE A 144 4.42 -1.18 10.59
CA ILE A 144 5.70 -0.76 10.00
C ILE A 144 6.73 -1.90 10.09
N LYS A 145 6.92 -2.49 11.27
CA LYS A 145 7.88 -3.60 11.45
C LYS A 145 7.56 -4.78 10.55
N THR A 146 6.29 -5.17 10.46
CA THR A 146 5.84 -6.27 9.60
C THR A 146 6.01 -5.93 8.12
N ALA A 147 5.71 -4.70 7.69
CA ALA A 147 5.91 -4.27 6.31
C ALA A 147 7.38 -4.36 5.87
N PHE A 148 8.30 -3.81 6.69
CA PHE A 148 9.73 -3.87 6.40
C PHE A 148 10.28 -5.30 6.49
N PHE A 149 9.78 -6.13 7.41
CA PHE A 149 10.14 -7.54 7.47
C PHE A 149 9.69 -8.29 6.21
N LEU A 150 8.45 -8.09 5.75
CA LEU A 150 7.95 -8.74 4.54
C LEU A 150 8.70 -8.30 3.28
N MET A 151 9.01 -7.01 3.18
CA MET A 151 9.85 -6.47 2.11
C MET A 151 11.24 -7.13 2.09
N ALA A 152 11.89 -7.24 3.25
CA ALA A 152 13.23 -7.83 3.37
C ALA A 152 13.25 -9.35 3.06
N VAL A 153 12.23 -10.08 3.48
CA VAL A 153 12.13 -11.53 3.27
C VAL A 153 11.70 -11.87 1.83
N ASN A 154 11.02 -10.96 1.12
CA ASN A 154 10.43 -11.22 -0.19
C ASN A 154 10.85 -10.16 -1.24
N PRO A 155 12.15 -10.02 -1.56
CA PRO A 155 12.64 -9.01 -2.51
C PRO A 155 12.04 -9.17 -3.92
N ILE A 156 11.71 -10.40 -4.33
CA ILE A 156 11.04 -10.67 -5.61
C ILE A 156 9.69 -9.95 -5.68
N LEU A 157 8.92 -9.93 -4.59
CA LEU A 157 7.63 -9.25 -4.57
C LEU A 157 7.79 -7.74 -4.62
N SER A 158 8.82 -7.19 -3.98
CA SER A 158 9.19 -5.78 -4.11
C SER A 158 9.48 -5.41 -5.56
N ILE A 159 10.28 -6.24 -6.27
CA ILE A 159 10.57 -6.05 -7.70
C ILE A 159 9.28 -6.12 -8.52
N LEU A 160 8.42 -7.11 -8.29
CA LEU A 160 7.15 -7.22 -9.02
C LEU A 160 6.23 -6.02 -8.78
N MET A 161 6.17 -5.49 -7.57
CA MET A 161 5.42 -4.26 -7.30
C MET A 161 6.00 -3.07 -8.05
N VAL A 162 7.33 -2.90 -8.07
CA VAL A 162 7.97 -1.81 -8.81
C VAL A 162 7.71 -1.93 -10.31
N VAL A 163 7.81 -3.14 -10.87
CA VAL A 163 7.49 -3.39 -12.29
C VAL A 163 6.01 -3.11 -12.57
N ALA A 164 5.11 -3.52 -11.68
CA ALA A 164 3.67 -3.25 -11.81
C ALA A 164 3.37 -1.74 -11.74
N LEU A 165 4.04 -1.01 -10.85
CA LEU A 165 3.94 0.45 -10.77
C LEU A 165 4.48 1.10 -12.05
N GLY A 166 5.67 0.72 -12.50
CA GLY A 166 6.28 1.25 -13.72
C GLY A 166 5.43 1.00 -14.98
N THR A 167 4.88 -0.21 -15.13
CA THR A 167 3.99 -0.54 -16.25
C THR A 167 2.67 0.23 -16.20
N SER A 168 2.07 0.37 -15.00
CA SER A 168 0.87 1.20 -14.82
C SER A 168 1.13 2.67 -15.14
N ALA A 169 2.26 3.23 -14.67
CA ALA A 169 2.66 4.59 -14.94
C ALA A 169 2.92 4.82 -16.43
N TYR A 170 3.63 3.90 -17.09
CA TYR A 170 3.86 3.97 -18.54
C TYR A 170 2.55 3.98 -19.35
N ALA A 171 1.61 3.10 -19.00
CA ALA A 171 0.30 3.07 -19.65
C ALA A 171 -0.47 4.39 -19.45
N MET A 172 -0.41 4.95 -18.24
CA MET A 172 -1.07 6.21 -17.90
C MET A 172 -0.44 7.42 -18.59
N LEU A 173 0.88 7.44 -18.76
CA LEU A 173 1.57 8.47 -19.53
C LEU A 173 1.26 8.38 -21.03
N SER A 174 1.03 7.17 -21.54
CA SER A 174 0.60 6.96 -22.93
C SER A 174 -0.84 7.41 -23.18
N PHE A 175 -1.71 7.34 -22.16
CA PHE A 175 -3.11 7.78 -22.22
C PHE A 175 -3.47 8.64 -21.00
N PRO A 176 -3.11 9.94 -20.98
CA PRO A 176 -3.22 10.79 -19.78
C PRO A 176 -4.62 10.85 -19.17
N ALA A 177 -5.68 10.72 -19.99
CA ALA A 177 -7.06 10.67 -19.52
C ALA A 177 -7.31 9.54 -18.51
N THR A 178 -6.55 8.44 -18.58
CA THR A 178 -6.68 7.31 -17.66
C THR A 178 -6.19 7.62 -16.25
N VAL A 179 -5.35 8.64 -16.04
CA VAL A 179 -4.87 9.05 -14.71
C VAL A 179 -6.02 9.44 -13.80
N VAL A 180 -7.01 10.17 -14.32
CA VAL A 180 -8.17 10.64 -13.53
C VAL A 180 -9.07 9.48 -13.12
N PHE A 181 -9.20 8.45 -13.97
CA PHE A 181 -10.06 7.31 -13.69
C PHE A 181 -9.36 6.16 -12.96
N PHE A 182 -8.05 6.02 -13.11
CA PHE A 182 -7.33 4.82 -12.69
C PHE A 182 -6.02 5.08 -11.94
N GLY A 183 -5.65 6.35 -11.76
CA GLY A 183 -4.35 6.80 -11.28
C GLY A 183 -3.89 6.12 -9.99
N ALA A 184 -4.74 6.04 -8.98
CA ALA A 184 -4.44 5.35 -7.72
C ALA A 184 -4.99 3.92 -7.69
N SER A 185 -6.14 3.66 -8.33
CA SER A 185 -6.83 2.38 -8.22
C SER A 185 -6.11 1.20 -8.88
N ILE A 186 -5.50 1.38 -10.06
CA ILE A 186 -4.73 0.31 -10.72
C ILE A 186 -3.46 -0.01 -9.91
N PRO A 187 -2.60 0.95 -9.56
CA PRO A 187 -1.46 0.72 -8.66
C PRO A 187 -1.84 0.01 -7.36
N ALA A 188 -2.89 0.49 -6.68
CA ALA A 188 -3.35 -0.11 -5.43
C ALA A 188 -3.82 -1.55 -5.62
N TYR A 189 -4.57 -1.83 -6.70
CA TYR A 189 -5.01 -3.18 -7.04
C TYR A 189 -3.83 -4.11 -7.30
N LEU A 190 -2.84 -3.68 -8.08
CA LEU A 190 -1.67 -4.48 -8.41
C LEU A 190 -0.80 -4.76 -7.18
N ILE A 191 -0.48 -3.73 -6.38
CA ILE A 191 0.26 -3.89 -5.12
C ILE A 191 -0.45 -4.90 -4.21
N MET A 192 -1.76 -4.72 -4.03
CA MET A 192 -2.53 -5.58 -3.15
C MET A 192 -2.60 -7.01 -3.68
N ARG A 193 -2.79 -7.19 -4.99
CA ARG A 193 -2.85 -8.51 -5.62
C ARG A 193 -1.53 -9.28 -5.50
N ILE A 194 -0.41 -8.60 -5.70
CA ILE A 194 0.94 -9.20 -5.60
C ILE A 194 1.27 -9.57 -4.15
N SER A 195 0.95 -8.70 -3.19
CA SER A 195 1.26 -8.95 -1.77
C SER A 195 0.30 -9.90 -1.06
N TYR A 196 -0.90 -10.12 -1.61
CA TYR A 196 -1.97 -10.84 -0.92
C TYR A 196 -1.54 -12.20 -0.35
N GLY A 197 -0.87 -13.03 -1.16
CA GLY A 197 -0.50 -14.40 -0.77
C GLY A 197 0.46 -14.44 0.44
N ILE A 198 1.47 -13.58 0.46
CA ILE A 198 2.45 -13.56 1.56
C ILE A 198 1.86 -12.95 2.84
N ILE A 199 0.94 -12.00 2.70
CA ILE A 199 0.32 -11.34 3.85
C ILE A 199 -0.53 -12.37 4.60
N GLN A 200 -1.28 -13.22 3.90
CA GLN A 200 -2.04 -14.30 4.54
C GLN A 200 -1.13 -15.27 5.31
N LEU A 201 0.02 -15.65 4.73
CA LEU A 201 0.98 -16.53 5.40
C LEU A 201 1.60 -15.88 6.64
N ALA A 202 1.90 -14.59 6.55
CA ALA A 202 2.43 -13.82 7.67
C ALA A 202 1.39 -13.64 8.79
N VAL A 203 0.11 -13.48 8.46
CA VAL A 203 -1.01 -13.47 9.43
C VAL A 203 -1.04 -14.78 10.21
N ALA A 204 -1.09 -15.92 9.53
CA ALA A 204 -1.20 -17.22 10.18
C ALA A 204 -0.02 -17.48 11.15
N LYS A 205 1.19 -17.08 10.75
CA LYS A 205 2.39 -17.20 11.61
C LYS A 205 2.37 -16.25 12.81
N GLN A 206 1.90 -15.02 12.62
CA GLN A 206 1.89 -14.01 13.69
C GLN A 206 0.82 -14.31 14.74
N GLN A 207 -0.38 -14.71 14.33
CA GLN A 207 -1.44 -15.17 15.23
C GLN A 207 -0.98 -16.39 16.05
N ALA A 208 -0.37 -17.39 15.40
CA ALA A 208 0.19 -18.54 16.11
C ALA A 208 1.30 -18.17 17.11
N ARG A 209 2.07 -17.11 16.84
CA ARG A 209 3.12 -16.63 17.76
C ARG A 209 2.53 -15.86 18.94
N ASP A 210 1.52 -15.02 18.71
CA ASP A 210 0.83 -14.26 19.75
C ASP A 210 0.01 -15.19 20.67
N GLU A 211 -0.61 -16.24 20.11
CA GLU A 211 -1.28 -17.29 20.89
C GLU A 211 -0.28 -18.07 21.75
N LYS A 212 0.87 -18.47 21.21
CA LYS A 212 1.94 -19.12 21.99
C LYS A 212 2.48 -18.22 23.10
N ALA A 213 2.63 -16.92 22.84
CA ALA A 213 3.09 -15.96 23.86
C ALA A 213 2.06 -15.77 24.98
N LYS A 214 0.76 -15.80 24.67
CA LYS A 214 -0.32 -15.76 25.67
C LYS A 214 -0.49 -17.09 26.42
N ALA A 215 -0.23 -18.21 25.75
CA ALA A 215 -0.31 -19.57 26.30
C ALA A 215 0.91 -19.98 27.13
N ALA A 216 1.93 -19.11 27.26
CA ALA A 216 3.06 -19.30 28.17
C ALA A 216 2.93 -18.42 29.44
N PRO A 217 1.91 -18.61 30.32
CA PRO A 217 1.96 -18.00 31.63
C PRO A 217 2.93 -18.81 32.52
N HIS A 218 3.96 -18.13 33.03
CA HIS A 218 4.84 -18.57 34.12
C HIS A 218 5.59 -19.91 33.97
N ALA A 219 6.71 -19.89 33.23
CA ALA A 219 7.81 -20.85 33.43
C ALA A 219 9.11 -20.15 33.90
N SER A 220 8.99 -18.97 34.50
CA SER A 220 10.09 -18.25 35.14
C SER A 220 9.62 -17.82 36.53
N GLY A 221 9.76 -18.75 37.47
CA GLY A 221 9.24 -18.65 38.83
C GLY A 221 9.30 -19.97 39.58
N MET A 222 10.39 -20.73 39.41
CA MET A 222 10.88 -21.76 40.31
C MET A 222 12.40 -21.73 40.28
#